data_AF-A0A7C6JA42-F1
#
_entry.id   AF-A0A7C6JA42-F1
#
_cell.length_a   1.000
_cell.length_b   1.000
_cell.length_c   1.000
_cell.angle_alpha   90.00
_cell.angle_beta   90.00
_cell.angle_gamma   90.00
#
_symmetry.space_group_name_H-M   'P 1'
#
loop_
_entity.id
_entity.type
_entity.pdbx_description
1 polymer ?
#
loop_
_entity_poly.entity_id
_entity_poly.type
_entity_poly.pdbx_seq_one_letter_code
_entity_poly.pdbx_strand_id
1 'polypeptide(L)'
;MPVCPVCNGLASVQKICPQCGRTMFDAGLLQDYYDNYSAYLEQDLYEDGYRCYDQDTCVHLFACPCCHYDMNVAFKRLAGGLMSE
;
A
#
# COMPACT_ATOMS: atom_id res chain seq x y z
N MET A 1 -13.86 -6.21 -8.17
CA MET A 1 -12.94 -5.73 -7.12
C MET A 1 -11.56 -5.54 -7.72
N PRO A 2 -11.03 -4.32 -7.76
CA PRO A 2 -9.67 -4.07 -8.22
C PRO A 2 -8.66 -4.62 -7.20
N VAL A 3 -7.69 -5.41 -7.68
CA VAL A 3 -6.76 -6.16 -6.82
C VAL A 3 -5.39 -5.49 -6.79
N CYS A 4 -4.84 -5.27 -5.59
CA CYS A 4 -3.44 -4.82 -5.46
C CYS A 4 -2.49 -5.99 -5.75
N PRO A 5 -1.59 -5.87 -6.75
CA PRO A 5 -0.66 -6.94 -7.07
C PRO A 5 0.37 -7.17 -5.97
N VAL A 6 0.69 -6.15 -5.15
CA VAL A 6 1.64 -6.29 -4.04
C VAL A 6 1.01 -7.04 -2.86
N CYS A 7 -0.19 -6.65 -2.41
CA CYS A 7 -0.89 -7.34 -1.32
C CYS A 7 -1.15 -8.82 -1.63
N ASN A 8 -1.42 -9.15 -2.90
CA ASN A 8 -1.73 -10.51 -3.34
C ASN A 8 -0.49 -11.31 -3.75
N GLY A 9 0.72 -10.77 -3.53
CA GLY A 9 1.97 -11.45 -3.90
C GLY A 9 2.15 -11.64 -5.42
N LEU A 10 1.33 -10.98 -6.24
CA LEU A 10 1.44 -10.99 -7.71
C LEU A 10 2.64 -10.14 -8.19
N ALA A 11 3.08 -9.17 -7.38
CA ALA A 11 4.26 -8.35 -7.63
C ALA A 11 5.08 -8.18 -6.35
N SER A 12 6.39 -8.40 -6.43
CA SER A 12 7.34 -8.10 -5.36
C SER A 12 8.05 -6.79 -5.66
N VAL A 13 7.98 -5.85 -4.72
CA VAL A 13 8.60 -4.53 -4.89
C VAL A 13 9.72 -4.40 -3.86
N GLN A 14 10.93 -4.21 -4.37
CA GLN A 14 12.10 -3.90 -3.55
C GLN A 14 12.43 -2.43 -3.71
N LYS A 15 12.49 -1.72 -2.59
CA LYS A 15 12.90 -0.32 -2.52
C LYS A 15 14.21 -0.21 -1.76
N ILE A 16 15.05 0.72 -2.20
CA ILE A 16 16.30 1.05 -1.51
C ILE A 16 16.08 2.35 -0.74
N CYS A 17 16.52 2.35 0.51
CA CYS A 17 16.42 3.50 1.38
C CYS A 17 17.31 4.65 0.86
N PRO A 18 16.75 5.84 0.60
CA PRO A 18 17.53 6.99 0.13
C PRO A 18 18.48 7.55 1.20
N GLN A 19 18.27 7.25 2.48
CA GLN A 19 19.11 7.71 3.60
C GLN A 19 20.34 6.84 3.85
N CYS A 20 20.21 5.50 3.76
CA CYS A 20 21.28 4.58 4.15
C CYS A 20 21.64 3.53 3.09
N GLY A 21 20.93 3.49 1.95
CA GLY A 21 21.20 2.57 0.85
C GLY A 21 20.82 1.11 1.10
N ARG A 22 20.17 0.78 2.23
CA ARG A 22 19.70 -0.59 2.52
C ARG A 22 18.34 -0.88 1.89
N THR A 23 18.06 -2.15 1.65
CA THR A 23 16.75 -2.62 1.21
C THR A 23 15.70 -2.34 2.28
N MET A 24 14.61 -1.71 1.87
CA MET A 24 13.44 -1.44 2.69
C MET A 24 12.48 -2.63 2.62
N PHE A 25 11.73 -2.87 3.70
CA PHE A 25 10.69 -3.88 3.72
C PHE A 25 9.32 -3.21 3.54
N ASP A 26 8.40 -3.95 2.92
CA ASP A 26 6.99 -3.59 2.88
C ASP A 26 6.40 -3.80 4.28
N ALA A 27 6.02 -2.72 4.94
CA ALA A 27 5.35 -2.74 6.23
C ALA A 27 3.84 -3.00 6.08
N GLY A 28 3.32 -3.02 4.85
CA GLY A 28 1.93 -3.25 4.54
C GLY A 28 1.20 -1.98 4.13
N LEU A 29 -0.11 -1.98 4.30
CA LEU A 29 -0.97 -0.86 3.88
C LEU A 29 -0.75 0.35 4.78
N LEU A 30 -0.57 1.54 4.20
CA LEU A 30 -0.46 2.78 4.99
C LEU A 30 -1.68 2.99 5.90
N GLN A 31 -2.85 2.57 5.42
CA GLN A 31 -4.11 2.71 6.13
C GLN A 31 -4.16 1.94 7.46
N ASP A 32 -3.47 0.80 7.54
CA ASP A 32 -3.34 -0.02 8.76
C ASP A 32 -2.76 0.78 9.94
N TYR A 33 -1.95 1.80 9.63
CA TYR A 33 -1.24 2.62 10.60
C TYR A 33 -1.95 3.91 11.01
N TYR A 34 -3.16 4.17 10.50
CA TYR A 34 -3.86 5.44 10.77
C TYR A 34 -4.52 5.52 12.15
N ASP A 35 -4.89 4.39 12.73
CA ASP A 35 -5.53 4.28 14.04
C ASP A 35 -5.34 2.85 14.57
N ASN A 36 -5.41 2.66 15.88
CA ASN A 36 -5.20 1.34 16.52
C ASN A 36 -6.19 0.26 16.04
N TYR A 37 -7.33 0.66 15.49
CA TYR A 37 -8.31 -0.26 14.92
C TYR A 37 -8.22 -0.39 13.40
N SER A 38 -7.39 0.42 12.74
CA SER A 38 -7.38 0.51 11.27
C SER A 38 -7.05 -0.80 10.57
N ALA A 39 -6.20 -1.63 11.18
CA ALA A 39 -5.89 -2.97 10.70
C ALA A 39 -7.10 -3.91 10.59
N TYR A 40 -8.15 -3.63 11.37
CA TYR A 40 -9.36 -4.42 11.45
C TYR A 40 -10.56 -3.76 10.77
N LEU A 41 -10.41 -2.52 10.28
CA LEU A 41 -11.48 -1.78 9.62
C LEU A 41 -11.49 -2.08 8.13
N GLU A 42 -12.69 -2.24 7.58
CA GLU A 42 -12.88 -2.42 6.15
C GLU A 42 -12.38 -1.19 5.40
N GLN A 43 -11.77 -1.43 4.23
CA GLN A 43 -11.15 -0.37 3.46
C GLN A 43 -12.15 0.72 3.01
N ASP A 44 -13.41 0.33 2.83
CA ASP A 44 -14.57 1.16 2.49
C ASP A 44 -14.82 2.30 3.50
N LEU A 45 -14.45 2.11 4.78
CA LEU A 45 -14.66 3.11 5.84
C LEU A 45 -13.80 4.37 5.66
N TYR A 46 -12.82 4.35 4.75
CA TYR A 46 -11.86 5.42 4.54
C TYR A 46 -12.16 6.24 3.28
N GLU A 47 -13.23 5.91 2.55
CA GLU A 47 -13.66 6.60 1.32
C GLU A 47 -14.06 8.07 1.55
N ASP A 48 -14.53 8.43 2.75
CA ASP A 48 -15.17 9.74 2.98
C ASP A 48 -14.28 10.82 3.65
N GLY A 49 -12.95 10.66 3.65
CA GLY A 49 -12.08 11.69 4.23
C GLY A 49 -10.61 11.37 4.42
N TYR A 50 -10.18 10.13 4.12
CA TYR A 50 -8.79 9.75 4.21
C TYR A 50 -8.08 9.97 2.88
N ARG A 51 -7.17 10.96 2.85
CA ARG A 51 -6.46 11.51 1.67
C ARG A 51 -5.67 10.53 0.79
N CYS A 52 -5.69 9.23 1.08
CA CYS A 52 -4.87 8.22 0.42
C CYS A 52 -5.60 6.90 0.13
N TYR A 53 -6.92 6.81 0.34
CA TYR A 53 -7.71 5.69 -0.17
C TYR A 53 -8.38 6.11 -1.49
N ASP A 54 -7.97 5.47 -2.57
CA ASP A 54 -8.61 5.59 -3.88
C ASP A 54 -8.90 4.16 -4.35
N GLN A 55 -10.11 3.88 -4.82
CA GLN A 55 -10.50 2.52 -5.20
C GLN A 55 -9.62 1.94 -6.32
N ASP A 56 -8.91 2.77 -7.10
CA ASP A 56 -7.98 2.36 -8.15
C ASP A 56 -6.52 2.26 -7.64
N THR A 57 -6.22 2.73 -6.43
CA THR A 57 -4.84 2.82 -5.92
C THR A 57 -4.69 2.17 -4.55
N CYS A 58 -3.53 1.57 -4.30
CA CYS A 58 -3.17 0.92 -3.04
C CYS A 58 -1.87 1.53 -2.53
N VAL A 59 -1.90 2.20 -1.38
CA VAL A 59 -0.72 2.84 -0.80
C VAL A 59 -0.09 1.95 0.25
N HIS A 60 1.17 1.58 0.02
CA HIS A 60 1.98 0.78 0.94
C HIS A 60 3.02 1.63 1.64
N LEU A 61 3.29 1.29 2.90
CA LEU A 61 4.36 1.87 3.68
C LEU A 61 5.61 1.01 3.54
N PHE A 62 6.70 1.59 3.05
CA PHE A 62 8.01 0.95 3.08
C PHE A 62 8.82 1.55 4.22
N ALA A 63 9.37 0.69 5.08
CA ALA A 63 10.18 1.12 6.20
C ALA A 63 11.61 0.57 6.09
N CYS A 64 12.57 1.39 6.48
CA CYS A 64 13.97 1.00 6.55
C CYS A 64 14.30 0.44 7.94
N PRO A 65 14.76 -0.82 8.05
CA PRO A 65 15.05 -1.43 9.35
C PRO A 65 16.30 -0.87 10.03
N CYS A 66 17.14 -0.11 9.32
CA CYS A 66 18.42 0.40 9.84
C CYS A 66 18.37 1.86 10.32
N CYS A 67 17.64 2.74 9.63
CA CYS A 67 17.59 4.17 9.97
C CYS A 67 16.17 4.65 10.30
N HIS A 68 15.19 3.75 10.30
CA HIS A 68 13.78 4.04 10.56
C HIS A 68 13.15 5.04 9.57
N TYR A 69 13.81 5.34 8.45
CA TYR A 69 13.21 6.11 7.37
C TYR A 69 12.07 5.31 6.72
N ASP A 70 10.89 5.92 6.64
CA ASP A 70 9.73 5.37 5.96
C ASP A 70 9.32 6.21 4.74
N MET A 71 8.67 5.57 3.78
CA MET A 71 8.10 6.22 2.61
C MET A 71 6.83 5.52 2.15
N ASN A 72 5.89 6.30 1.61
CA ASN A 72 4.68 5.78 1.01
C ASN A 72 4.88 5.51 -0.49
N VAL A 73 4.34 4.39 -0.96
CA VAL A 73 4.39 3.99 -2.38
C VAL A 73 2.99 3.61 -2.82
N ALA A 74 2.48 4.36 -3.79
CA ALA A 74 1.21 4.08 -4.43
C ALA A 74 1.39 3.04 -5.55
N PHE A 75 0.55 2.00 -5.53
CA PHE A 75 0.43 1.01 -6.59
C PHE A 75 -0.96 1.09 -7.21
N LYS A 76 -1.02 1.07 -8.54
CA LYS A 76 -2.30 0.96 -9.24
C LYS A 76 -2.86 -0.46 -9.03
N ARG A 77 -4.09 -0.54 -8.53
CA ARG A 77 -4.84 -1.79 -8.44
C ARG A 77 -5.20 -2.21 -9.86
N LEU A 78 -5.07 -3.50 -10.13
CA LEU A 78 -5.45 -4.06 -11.41
C LEU A 78 -6.96 -4.30 -11.36
N ALA A 79 -7.72 -3.45 -12.03
CA ALA A 79 -9.08 -3.80 -12.41
C ALA A 79 -8.99 -4.98 -13.37
N GLY A 80 -9.63 -6.12 -13.04
CA GLY A 80 -9.79 -7.20 -14.00
C GLY A 80 -10.46 -6.64 -15.25
N GLY A 81 -9.72 -6.52 -16.35
CA GLY A 81 -10.24 -5.97 -17.58
C GLY A 81 -11.16 -6.97 -18.31
N LEU A 82 -12.34 -6.46 -18.67
CA LEU A 82 -13.20 -6.83 -19.81
C LEU A 82 -13.99 -8.15 -19.77
N MET A 83 -15.30 -8.03 -19.53
CA MET A 83 -16.30 -8.47 -20.53
C MET A 83 -17.23 -7.30 -20.81
N SER A 84 -16.85 -6.48 -21.79
CA SER A 84 -17.82 -5.79 -22.63
C SER A 84 -18.18 -6.78 -23.73
N GLU A 85 -19.40 -7.30 -23.70
CA GLU A 85 -20.10 -7.85 -24.86
C GLU A 85 -21.37 -7.04 -25.09
#